data_AF-A0A942U3A4-F1
#
_entry.id   AF-A0A942U3A4-F1
#
_cell.length_a   1.000
_cell.length_b   1.000
_cell.length_c   1.000
_cell.angle_alpha   90.00
_cell.angle_beta   90.00
_cell.angle_gamma   90.00
#
_symmetry.space_group_name_H-M   'P 1'
#
loop_
_entity.id
_entity.type
_entity.pdbx_description
1 polymer ?
#
loop_
_entity_poly.entity_id
_entity_poly.type
_entity_poly.pdbx_seq_one_letter_code
_entity_poly.pdbx_strand_id
1 'polypeptide(L)' 'MKKYFIIRILILLMYVACLWYGLKVRTNLGYTIIIAGVLIGLVLNYINYRVNYKPLLEQQKNNPSN' A
#
# COMPACT_ATOMS: atom_id res chain seq x y z
N MET A 1 -16.36 4.97 -3.52
CA MET A 1 -15.95 3.59 -3.15
C MET A 1 -15.16 2.85 -4.24
N LYS A 2 -15.56 2.84 -5.53
CA LYS A 2 -14.92 1.97 -6.57
C LYS A 2 -13.56 2.45 -7.12
N LYS A 3 -13.31 3.76 -7.23
CA LYS A 3 -12.04 4.31 -7.81
C LYS A 3 -10.78 3.89 -7.02
N TYR A 4 -10.87 3.81 -5.70
CA TYR A 4 -9.74 3.41 -4.85
C TYR A 4 -9.41 1.91 -4.94
N PHE A 5 -10.39 1.09 -5.32
CA PHE A 5 -10.20 -0.36 -5.43
C PHE A 5 -9.31 -0.73 -6.63
N ILE A 6 -9.55 -0.10 -7.77
CA ILE A 6 -8.73 -0.26 -8.98
C ILE A 6 -7.28 0.20 -8.74
N ILE A 7 -7.10 1.33 -8.05
CA ILE A 7 -5.75 1.83 -7.73
C ILE A 7 -5.00 0.86 -6.82
N ARG A 8 -5.68 0.28 -5.81
CA ARG A 8 -5.08 -0.77 -4.97
C ARG A 8 -4.71 -2.02 -5.75
N ILE A 9 -5.56 -2.48 -6.67
CA ILE A 9 -5.28 -3.65 -7.51
C ILE A 9 -4.04 -3.41 -8.39
N LEU A 10 -3.91 -2.20 -8.93
CA LEU A 10 -2.80 -1.83 -9.80
C LEU A 10 -1.48 -1.81 -9.03
N ILE A 11 -1.48 -1.24 -7.83
CA ILE A 11 -0.33 -1.21 -6.92
C ILE A 11 0.05 -2.64 -6.51
N LEU A 12 -0.94 -3.51 -6.24
CA LEU A 12 -0.70 -4.90 -5.88
C LEU A 12 -0.01 -5.67 -7.01
N LEU A 13 -0.50 -5.54 -8.24
CA LEU A 13 0.10 -6.16 -9.43
C LEU A 13 1.52 -5.65 -9.68
N MET A 14 1.74 -4.35 -9.52
CA MET A 14 3.08 -3.74 -9.63
C MET A 14 4.05 -4.33 -8.60
N TYR A 15 3.58 -4.58 -7.38
CA TYR A 15 4.36 -5.21 -6.32
C TYR A 15 4.77 -6.64 -6.66
N VAL A 16 3.82 -7.43 -7.16
CA VAL A 16 4.07 -8.81 -7.58
C VAL A 16 5.07 -8.85 -8.74
N ALA A 17 4.95 -7.93 -9.71
CA ALA A 17 5.90 -7.81 -10.81
C ALA A 17 7.31 -7.41 -10.31
N CYS A 18 7.42 -6.47 -9.37
CA CYS A 18 8.70 -6.05 -8.79
C CYS A 18 9.38 -7.19 -8.00
N LEU A 19 8.60 -7.91 -7.19
CA LEU A 19 9.10 -9.08 -6.44
C LEU A 19 9.55 -10.18 -7.40
N TRP A 20 8.76 -10.49 -8.43
CA TRP A 20 9.11 -11.49 -9.43
C TRP A 20 10.37 -11.12 -10.21
N TYR A 21 10.49 -9.86 -10.63
CA TYR A 21 11.66 -9.35 -11.34
C TYR A 21 12.92 -9.39 -10.46
N GLY A 22 12.84 -8.93 -9.21
CA GLY A 22 13.98 -8.98 -8.29
C GLY A 22 14.42 -10.41 -7.94
N LEU A 23 13.47 -11.34 -7.77
CA LEU A 23 13.77 -12.78 -7.58
C LEU A 23 14.42 -13.44 -8.80
N LYS A 24 13.98 -13.06 -10.01
CA LYS A 24 14.50 -13.62 -11.27
C LYS A 24 15.87 -13.06 -11.62
N VAL A 25 16.07 -11.76 -11.46
CA VAL A 25 17.27 -11.06 -11.89
C VAL A 25 18.40 -11.15 -10.85
N ARG A 26 18.08 -11.21 -9.54
CA ARG A 26 19.05 -11.29 -8.42
C ARG A 26 20.22 -10.30 -8.52
N THR A 27 20.01 -9.14 -9.14
CA THR A 27 21.02 -8.06 -9.18
C THR A 27 20.70 -7.00 -8.14
N ASN A 28 21.72 -6.23 -7.74
CA ASN A 28 21.58 -5.11 -6.83
C ASN A 28 20.48 -4.12 -7.28
N LEU A 29 20.32 -3.92 -8.59
CA LEU A 29 19.23 -3.12 -9.17
C LEU A 29 17.84 -3.72 -8.91
N GLY A 30 17.69 -5.04 -9.05
CA GLY A 30 16.43 -5.73 -8.76
C GLY A 30 16.01 -5.63 -7.29
N TYR A 31 16.97 -5.74 -6.37
CA TYR A 31 16.72 -5.56 -4.94
C TYR A 31 16.36 -4.10 -4.58
N THR A 32 17.01 -3.11 -5.20
CA THR A 32 16.66 -1.68 -5.03
C THR A 32 15.23 -1.38 -5.45
N ILE A 33 14.75 -1.98 -6.55
CA ILE A 33 13.37 -1.80 -7.02
C ILE A 33 12.35 -2.36 -6.01
N ILE A 34 12.65 -3.52 -5.40
CA ILE A 34 11.80 -4.10 -4.35
C ILE A 34 11.73 -3.13 -3.15
N ILE A 35 12.87 -2.63 -2.68
CA ILE A 35 12.93 -1.73 -1.52
C ILE A 35 12.17 -0.42 -1.81
N ALA A 36 12.36 0.17 -2.99
CA ALA A 36 11.64 1.37 -3.41
C ALA A 36 10.13 1.14 -3.48
N GLY A 37 9.69 0.00 -4.05
CA GLY A 37 8.28 -0.39 -4.07
C GLY A 37 7.69 -0.55 -2.66
N VAL A 38 8.47 -1.11 -1.74
CA VAL A 38 8.06 -1.25 -0.34
C VAL A 38 7.88 0.08 0.37
N LEU A 39 8.84 0.99 0.21
CA LEU A 39 8.78 2.33 0.78
C LEU A 39 7.57 3.12 0.26
N ILE A 40 7.33 3.10 -1.06
CA ILE A 40 6.18 3.79 -1.67
C ILE A 40 4.86 3.21 -1.14
N GLY A 41 4.75 1.88 -1.06
CA GLY A 41 3.58 1.21 -0.49
C GLY A 41 3.31 1.59 0.96
N LEU A 42 4.36 1.68 1.79
CA LEU A 42 4.27 2.12 3.18
C LEU A 42 3.79 3.57 3.29
N VAL A 43 4.34 4.48 2.48
CA VAL A 43 3.95 5.90 2.49
C VAL A 43 2.49 6.07 2.08
N LEU A 44 2.06 5.40 1.01
CA LEU A 44 0.66 5.44 0.57
C LEU A 44 -0.28 4.84 1.63
N ASN A 45 0.12 3.75 2.27
CA ASN A 45 -0.66 3.14 3.34
C ASN A 45 -0.74 4.07 4.58
N TYR A 46 0.36 4.73 4.94
CA TYR A 46 0.38 5.72 6.03
C TYR A 46 -0.53 6.92 5.74
N ILE A 47 -0.49 7.47 4.53
CA ILE A 47 -1.38 8.55 4.10
C ILE A 47 -2.85 8.08 4.17
N ASN A 48 -3.14 6.89 3.65
CA ASN A 48 -4.47 6.30 3.71
C ASN A 48 -4.93 6.06 5.17
N TYR A 49 -4.02 5.65 6.06
CA TYR A 49 -4.31 5.51 7.48
C TYR A 49 -4.67 6.86 8.13
N ARG A 50 -3.88 7.90 7.86
CA ARG A 50 -4.12 9.26 8.39
C ARG A 50 -5.41 9.88 7.88
N VAL A 51 -5.71 9.72 6.59
CA VAL A 51 -6.84 10.40 5.94
C VAL A 51 -8.15 9.62 6.10
N ASN A 52 -8.12 8.28 6.00
CA ASN A 52 -9.34 7.47 6.02
C ASN A 52 -9.55 6.72 7.34
N TYR A 53 -8.50 6.15 7.96
CA TYR A 53 -8.70 5.29 9.15
C TYR A 53 -8.72 6.06 10.47
N LYS A 54 -7.86 7.08 10.64
CA LYS A 54 -7.85 7.89 11.87
C LYS A 54 -9.20 8.56 12.17
N PRO A 55 -9.84 9.28 11.22
CA PRO A 55 -11.14 9.89 11.49
C PRO A 55 -12.25 8.85 11.66
N LEU A 56 -12.17 7.71 10.97
CA LEU A 56 -13.14 6.62 11.12
C LEU A 56 -13.03 5.94 12.49
N LEU A 57 -11.81 5.70 12.98
CA LEU A 57 -11.53 5.18 14.32
C LEU A 57 -11.96 6.18 15.41
N GLU A 58 -11.72 7.48 15.20
CA GLU A 58 -12.17 8.53 16.12
C GLU A 58 -13.71 8.66 16.11
N GLN A 59 -14.38 8.49 14.96
CA GLN A 59 -15.84 8.43 14.89
C GLN A 59 -16.42 7.18 15.54
N GLN A 60 -15.80 6.02 15.33
CA GLN A 60 -16.25 4.75 15.93
C GLN A 60 -16.01 4.74 17.45
N LYS A 61 -14.95 5.41 17.93
CA LYS A 61 -14.69 5.60 19.37
C LYS A 61 -15.67 6.58 20.01
N ASN A 62 -16.09 7.63 19.29
CA ASN A 62 -17.01 8.67 19.82
C ASN A 62 -18.50 8.36 19.62
N ASN A 63 -18.85 7.36 18.80
CA ASN A 63 -20.21 6.78 18.72
C ASN A 63 -20.15 5.28 18.99
N PRO A 64 -20.07 4.86 20.27
CA PRO A 64 -20.33 3.49 20.66
C PRO A 64 -21.85 3.24 20.63
N SER A 65 -22.45 3.14 19.43
CA SER A 65 -23.89 2.84 19.31
C SER A 65 -24.15 1.73 18.29
N ASN A 66 -23.88 0.49 18.71
CA ASN A 66 -24.79 -0.68 18.78
C ASN A 66 -23.98 -1.98 18.71
#